data_AF-A0A959GX98-F1
#
_entry.id   AF-A0A959GX98-F1
#
_cell.length_a   1.000
_cell.length_b   1.000
_cell.length_c   1.000
_cell.angle_alpha   90.00
_cell.angle_beta   90.00
_cell.angle_gamma   90.00
#
_symmetry.space_group_name_H-M   'P 1'
#
loop_
_entity.id
_entity.type
_entity.pdbx_description
1 polymer ?
#
loop_
_entity_poly.entity_id
_entity_poly.type
_entity_poly.pdbx_seq_one_letter_code
_entity_poly.pdbx_strand_id
1 'polypeptide(L)'
;STCKRINMFLRWMVRHDASGVDFGMWKRIRPAQLLIPLDVHVERVARRLGLLNRRQADWKAVLELTENLRAFDPDDPVKYDFALFGLGVLENKDFFGP
;
A
#
# COMPACT_ATOMS: atom_id res chain seq x y z
N SER A 1 -12.71 1.41 -0.38
CA SER A 1 -12.46 1.06 1.03
C SER A 1 -12.59 2.29 1.92
N THR A 2 -13.38 2.22 3.00
CA THR A 2 -13.57 3.31 3.98
C THR A 2 -12.29 3.67 4.73
N CYS A 3 -11.37 2.71 4.89
CA CYS A 3 -10.10 2.89 5.61
C CYS A 3 -8.92 3.33 4.71
N LYS A 4 -9.08 3.42 3.39
CA LYS A 4 -8.02 3.92 2.49
C LYS A 4 -7.55 5.31 2.91
N ARG A 5 -8.48 6.24 3.12
CA ARG A 5 -8.15 7.66 3.37
C ARG A 5 -7.36 7.84 4.66
N ILE A 6 -7.77 7.15 5.73
CA ILE A 6 -7.06 7.24 7.02
C ILE A 6 -5.68 6.59 6.93
N ASN A 7 -5.54 5.44 6.27
CA ASN A 7 -4.24 4.78 6.08
C ASN A 7 -3.30 5.63 5.20
N MET A 8 -3.80 6.26 4.13
CA MET A 8 -3.02 7.20 3.30
C MET A 8 -2.55 8.40 4.10
N PHE A 9 -3.45 9.00 4.89
CA PHE A 9 -3.09 10.14 5.72
C PHE A 9 -2.00 9.78 6.74
N LEU A 10 -2.16 8.66 7.43
CA LEU A 10 -1.14 8.16 8.36
C LEU A 10 0.18 7.88 7.64
N ARG A 11 0.15 7.28 6.45
CA ARG A 11 1.32 7.06 5.61
C ARG A 11 2.08 8.36 5.37
N TRP A 12 1.41 9.40 4.87
CA TRP A 12 2.03 10.70 4.60
C TRP A 12 2.56 11.39 5.85
N MET A 13 1.84 11.32 6.97
CA MET A 13 2.25 12.02 8.20
C MET A 13 3.41 11.32 8.90
N VAL A 14 3.52 10.00 8.82
CA VAL A 14 4.48 9.21 9.60
C VAL A 14 5.73 8.84 8.79
N ARG A 15 5.58 8.40 7.55
CA ARG A 15 6.72 8.05 6.71
C ARG A 15 7.38 9.28 6.14
N HIS A 16 8.66 9.16 5.80
CA HIS A 16 9.42 10.18 5.11
C HIS A 16 10.07 9.54 3.88
N ASP A 17 9.92 10.16 2.71
CA ASP A 17 10.61 9.74 1.49
C ASP A 17 11.40 10.89 0.88
N ALA A 18 12.32 10.57 -0.04
CA ALA A 18 13.18 11.55 -0.70
C ALA A 18 12.48 12.33 -1.82
N SER A 19 11.29 11.90 -2.25
CA SER A 19 10.50 12.50 -3.33
C SER A 19 9.51 13.55 -2.82
N GLY A 20 9.39 13.72 -1.50
CA GLY A 20 8.51 14.71 -0.87
C GLY A 20 7.03 14.32 -0.88
N VAL A 21 6.69 13.05 -1.13
CA VAL A 21 5.29 12.58 -1.12
C VAL A 21 4.82 12.30 0.30
N ASP A 22 5.63 11.62 1.11
CA ASP A 22 5.43 11.38 2.53
C ASP A 22 6.19 12.44 3.36
N PHE A 23 5.47 13.25 4.14
CA PHE A 23 6.00 14.39 4.91
C PHE A 23 6.84 13.99 6.13
N GLY A 24 6.44 12.92 6.81
CA GLY A 24 7.17 12.37 7.95
C GLY A 24 7.22 13.28 9.18
N MET A 25 6.23 14.16 9.35
CA MET A 25 6.15 15.09 10.48
C MET A 25 5.93 14.40 11.83
N TRP A 26 5.33 13.20 11.85
CA TRP A 26 5.00 12.48 13.07
C TRP A 26 6.03 11.40 13.38
N LYS A 27 6.82 11.60 14.43
CA LYS A 27 7.92 10.70 14.82
C LYS A 27 7.59 9.70 15.94
N ARG A 28 6.41 9.84 16.58
CA ARG A 28 5.99 8.95 17.68
C ARG A 28 5.46 7.60 17.19
N ILE A 29 4.90 7.56 15.98
CA ILE A 29 4.43 6.34 15.33
C ILE A 29 5.54 5.89 14.38
N ARG A 30 5.85 4.60 14.34
CA ARG A 30 6.85 4.05 13.43
C ARG A 30 6.20 3.56 12.13
N PRO A 31 6.89 3.62 10.98
CA PRO A 31 6.35 3.09 9.73
C PRO A 31 5.93 1.61 9.82
N ALA A 32 6.66 0.79 10.57
CA ALA A 32 6.32 -0.61 10.88
C ALA A 32 4.93 -0.85 11.51
N GLN A 33 4.32 0.20 12.07
CA GLN A 33 3.00 0.16 12.73
C GLN A 33 1.85 0.59 11.80
N LEU A 34 2.18 1.07 10.61
CA LEU A 34 1.20 1.53 9.64
C LEU A 34 0.60 0.36 8.87
N LEU A 35 -0.56 0.62 8.26
CA LEU A 35 -1.29 -0.34 7.47
C LEU A 35 -1.41 0.14 6.03
N ILE A 36 -1.39 -0.80 5.09
CA ILE A 36 -1.43 -0.49 3.66
C ILE A 36 -2.74 0.25 3.31
N PRO A 37 -2.69 1.36 2.55
CA PRO A 37 -3.88 2.05 2.08
C PRO A 37 -4.50 1.31 0.90
N LEU A 38 -5.26 0.25 1.19
CA LEU A 38 -5.85 -0.62 0.17
C LEU A 38 -6.84 0.13 -0.74
N ASP A 39 -6.49 0.23 -2.03
CA ASP A 39 -7.35 0.72 -3.10
C ASP A 39 -7.55 -0.32 -4.21
N VAL A 40 -8.40 -0.02 -5.19
CA VAL A 40 -8.77 -0.99 -6.24
C VAL A 40 -7.59 -1.39 -7.14
N HIS A 41 -6.61 -0.50 -7.36
CA HIS A 41 -5.42 -0.80 -8.16
C HIS A 41 -4.44 -1.64 -7.34
N VAL A 42 -4.15 -1.23 -6.11
CA VAL A 42 -3.29 -1.96 -5.17
C VAL A 42 -3.85 -3.36 -4.91
N GLU A 43 -5.16 -3.47 -4.69
CA GLU A 43 -5.86 -4.73 -4.51
C GLU A 43 -5.68 -5.65 -5.73
N ARG A 44 -5.95 -5.13 -6.94
CA ARG A 44 -5.85 -5.91 -8.18
C ARG A 44 -4.45 -6.47 -8.38
N VAL A 45 -3.43 -5.63 -8.21
CA VAL A 45 -2.03 -6.04 -8.36
C VAL A 45 -1.62 -7.02 -7.27
N ALA A 46 -1.95 -6.74 -6.01
CA ALA A 46 -1.63 -7.63 -4.89
C ALA A 46 -2.23 -9.04 -5.07
N ARG A 47 -3.46 -9.15 -5.56
CA ARG A 47 -4.09 -10.44 -5.89
C ARG A 47 -3.33 -11.21 -6.96
N ARG A 48 -2.96 -10.52 -8.05
CA ARG A 48 -2.22 -11.13 -9.17
C ARG A 48 -0.84 -11.62 -8.75
N LEU A 49 -0.20 -10.90 -7.82
CA LEU A 49 1.09 -11.29 -7.24
C LEU A 49 0.98 -12.36 -6.14
N GLY A 50 -0.23 -12.83 -5.82
CA GLY A 50 -0.44 -13.81 -4.74
C GLY A 50 -0.27 -13.24 -3.33
N LEU A 51 -0.19 -11.92 -3.18
CA LEU A 51 -0.02 -11.21 -1.90
C LEU A 51 -1.35 -10.98 -1.16
N LEU A 52 -2.49 -11.20 -1.81
CA LEU A 52 -3.81 -11.02 -1.21
C LEU A 52 -4.79 -12.08 -1.70
N ASN A 53 -5.24 -12.97 -0.82
CA ASN A 53 -6.17 -14.05 -1.14
C ASN A 53 -7.62 -13.72 -0.78
N ARG A 54 -7.84 -12.96 0.30
CA ARG A 54 -9.20 -12.62 0.76
C ARG A 54 -9.97 -11.85 -0.30
N ARG A 55 -11.11 -12.37 -0.74
CA ARG A 55 -11.93 -11.77 -1.81
C ARG A 55 -12.56 -10.41 -1.46
N GLN A 56 -12.89 -10.17 -0.20
CA GLN A 56 -13.52 -8.91 0.21
C GLN A 56 -12.46 -7.82 0.49
N ALA A 57 -12.63 -6.64 -0.09
CA ALA A 57 -11.80 -5.47 0.15
C ALA A 57 -12.17 -4.77 1.49
N ASP A 58 -11.92 -5.45 2.60
CA ASP A 58 -12.22 -4.98 3.95
C ASP A 58 -10.97 -4.86 4.82
N TRP A 59 -11.17 -4.60 6.12
CA TRP A 59 -10.08 -4.46 7.08
C TRP A 59 -9.19 -5.71 7.17
N LYS A 60 -9.77 -6.91 7.03
CA LYS A 60 -8.98 -8.15 7.07
C LYS A 60 -8.07 -8.26 5.84
N ALA A 61 -8.49 -7.76 4.68
CA ALA A 61 -7.64 -7.70 3.50
C ALA A 61 -6.48 -6.70 3.68
N VAL A 62 -6.73 -5.56 4.35
CA VAL A 62 -5.66 -4.62 4.72
C VAL A 62 -4.63 -5.29 5.63
N LEU A 63 -5.09 -6.02 6.66
CA LEU A 63 -4.21 -6.74 7.58
C LEU A 63 -3.42 -7.85 6.87
N GLU A 64 -4.09 -8.69 6.07
CA GLU A 64 -3.45 -9.77 5.31
C GLU A 64 -2.35 -9.21 4.39
N LEU A 65 -2.68 -8.19 3.59
CA LEU A 65 -1.72 -7.60 2.67
C LEU A 65 -0.56 -6.93 3.43
N THR A 66 -0.84 -6.20 4.50
CA THR A 66 0.23 -5.55 5.29
C THR A 66 1.16 -6.59 5.89
N GLU A 67 0.65 -7.71 6.39
CA GLU A 67 1.46 -8.78 6.97
C GLU A 67 2.31 -9.48 5.90
N ASN A 68 1.76 -9.75 4.72
CA ASN A 68 2.53 -10.29 3.62
C ASN A 68 3.63 -9.32 3.16
N LEU A 69 3.36 -8.01 3.16
CA LEU A 69 4.36 -6.98 2.86
C LEU A 69 5.45 -6.86 3.94
N ARG A 70 5.10 -7.12 5.20
CA ARG A 70 6.04 -7.16 6.34
C ARG A 70 7.12 -8.22 6.17
N ALA A 71 6.84 -9.30 5.44
CA ALA A 71 7.84 -10.32 5.12
C ALA A 71 8.97 -9.82 4.20
N PHE A 72 8.72 -8.75 3.42
CA PHE A 72 9.73 -8.14 2.54
C PHE A 72 10.48 -6.99 3.22
N ASP A 73 9.76 -6.17 4.00
CA ASP A 73 10.35 -5.15 4.85
C ASP A 73 9.53 -4.99 6.14
N PRO A 74 10.04 -5.49 7.28
CA PRO A 74 9.33 -5.41 8.55
C PRO A 74 9.33 -4.01 9.17
N ASP A 75 10.32 -3.18 8.83
CA ASP A 75 10.47 -1.83 9.35
C ASP A 75 9.58 -0.82 8.60
N ASP A 76 9.26 -1.13 7.35
CA ASP A 76 8.50 -0.22 6.50
C ASP A 76 7.59 -0.91 5.44
N PRO A 77 6.61 -1.74 5.85
CA PRO A 77 5.79 -2.54 4.94
C PRO A 77 4.89 -1.73 4.01
N VAL A 78 4.57 -0.48 4.37
CA VAL A 78 3.68 0.39 3.57
C VAL A 78 4.35 0.98 2.34
N LYS A 79 5.68 0.84 2.18
CA LYS A 79 6.42 1.48 1.07
C LYS A 79 6.02 0.93 -0.27
N TYR A 80 5.57 -0.32 -0.26
CA TYR A 80 5.13 -1.05 -1.43
C TYR A 80 3.80 -0.54 -1.98
N ASP A 81 3.08 0.33 -1.27
CA ASP A 81 1.89 1.01 -1.82
C ASP A 81 2.20 1.70 -3.15
N PHE A 82 3.30 2.45 -3.20
CA PHE A 82 3.73 3.14 -4.42
C PHE A 82 4.05 2.16 -5.56
N ALA A 83 4.74 1.06 -5.24
CA ALA A 83 5.09 0.03 -6.23
C ALA A 83 3.84 -0.71 -6.77
N LEU A 84 2.94 -1.15 -5.88
CA LEU A 84 1.72 -1.84 -6.25
C LEU A 84 0.79 -0.94 -7.07
N PHE A 85 0.68 0.34 -6.70
CA PHE A 85 -0.07 1.32 -7.48
C PHE A 85 0.57 1.56 -8.86
N GLY A 86 1.89 1.78 -8.90
CA GLY A 86 2.64 2.04 -10.14
C GLY A 86 2.53 0.90 -11.15
N LEU A 87 2.65 -0.35 -10.70
CA LEU A 87 2.43 -1.54 -11.54
C LEU A 87 1.02 -1.55 -12.14
N GLY A 88 0.00 -1.20 -11.34
CA GLY A 88 -1.37 -1.14 -11.82
C GLY A 88 -1.61 -0.10 -12.92
N VAL A 89 -0.85 1.01 -12.90
CA VAL A 89 -0.90 2.05 -13.95
C VAL A 89 -0.18 1.60 -15.22
N LEU A 90 0.98 0.96 -15.09
CA LEU A 90 1.76 0.45 -16.23
C LEU A 90 1.00 -0.64 -16.99
N GLU A 91 0.41 -1.60 -16.27
CA GLU A 91 -0.37 -2.68 -16.89
C GLU A 91 -1.58 -2.17 -17.71
N ASN A 92 -2.21 -1.07 -17.28
CA ASN A 92 -3.29 -0.47 -18.05
C ASN A 92 -2.78 0.16 -19.36
N LYS A 93 -1.52 0.62 -19.42
CA LYS A 93 -0.95 1.15 -20.67
C LYS A 93 -0.65 0.04 -21.67
N ASP A 94 -0.20 -1.12 -21.19
CA ASP A 94 0.09 -2.28 -22.05
C ASP A 94 -1.19 -2.91 -22.64
N PHE A 95 -2.34 -2.76 -21.98
CA PHE A 95 -3.64 -3.29 -22.44
C PHE A 95 -4.41 -2.35 -23.38
N PHE A 96 -4.07 -1.05 -23.40
CA PHE A 96 -4.72 -0.02 -24.22
C PHE A 96 -3.77 0.62 -25.26
N GLY A 97 -2.63 0.01 -25.55
CA GLY A 97 -1.71 0.44 -26.63
C GLY A 97 -1.59 -0.60 -27.74
N PRO A 98 -1.27 -0.21 -28.99
CA PRO A 98 -0.72 1.09 -29.40
C PRO A 98 -1.74 2.21 -29.62
#